data_AF-A0A5Q4DGQ5-F1
#
_entry.id   AF-A0A5Q4DGQ5-F1
#
_cell.length_a   1.000
_cell.length_b   1.000
_cell.length_c   1.000
_cell.angle_alpha   90.00
_cell.angle_beta   90.00
_cell.angle_gamma   90.00
#
_symmetry.space_group_name_H-M   'P 1'
#
loop_
_entity.id
_entity.type
_entity.pdbx_description
1 polymer ?
#
loop_
_entity_poly.entity_id
_entity_poly.type
_entity_poly.pdbx_seq_one_letter_code
_entity_poly.pdbx_strand_id
1 'polypeptide(L)'
;MVKLNLLMRHAMATTDWFRNTSWSPEIEANFLQKLGRAREKAQYLRIQAFHLEESHPTVALDLLEQYFHLGDDLHMAQAYVQRARALTALGRIEDALLSYDAAIERERQYPQVKTTALLDYVGLIVKAKIDQMFSPALKLLDEHGDSWVFPVERYRADGARALLLEHFGRHKEAQVAATSAMTAASETHSGFRYHQDLGLVPASEDAFWIRVKTLAK
;
A
#
# COMPACT_ATOMS: atom_id res chain seq x y z
N MET A 1 8.35 -1.85 -13.16
CA MET A 1 7.32 -2.66 -13.88
C MET A 1 7.90 -4.06 -14.11
N VAL A 2 7.96 -4.90 -13.07
CA VAL A 2 8.53 -6.25 -13.17
C VAL A 2 7.40 -7.23 -13.42
N LYS A 3 7.37 -7.75 -14.64
CA LYS A 3 6.46 -8.77 -15.13
C LYS A 3 6.61 -10.05 -14.29
N LEU A 4 5.78 -10.20 -13.26
CA LEU A 4 5.36 -11.51 -12.76
C LEU A 4 4.17 -12.04 -13.59
N ASN A 5 4.19 -11.77 -14.90
CA ASN A 5 3.08 -12.00 -15.82
C ASN A 5 3.61 -12.78 -17.02
N LEU A 6 3.78 -14.10 -16.91
CA LEU A 6 3.69 -14.99 -18.08
C LEU A 6 3.61 -16.51 -17.83
N LEU A 7 3.45 -17.02 -16.59
CA LEU A 7 3.33 -18.47 -16.34
C LEU A 7 2.00 -18.95 -15.71
N MET A 8 1.00 -18.07 -15.62
CA MET A 8 -0.36 -18.46 -15.18
C MET A 8 -1.45 -18.09 -16.20
N ARG A 9 -1.11 -18.03 -17.50
CA ARG A 9 -2.08 -17.64 -18.54
C ARG A 9 -2.93 -18.78 -19.12
N HIS A 10 -2.86 -20.02 -18.62
CA HIS A 10 -3.56 -21.14 -19.27
C HIS A 10 -4.18 -22.17 -18.31
N ALA A 11 -4.95 -21.76 -17.29
CA ALA A 11 -6.08 -22.55 -16.73
C ALA A 11 -6.73 -21.90 -15.47
N MET A 12 -7.55 -20.84 -15.57
CA MET A 12 -8.49 -20.44 -14.48
C MET A 12 -9.70 -19.63 -14.96
N ALA A 13 -10.21 -19.90 -16.16
CA ALA A 13 -11.29 -19.10 -16.75
C ALA A 13 -12.72 -19.38 -16.22
N THR A 14 -12.89 -20.15 -15.13
CA THR A 14 -14.23 -20.48 -14.60
C THR A 14 -14.43 -20.25 -13.10
N THR A 15 -13.38 -19.88 -12.33
CA THR A 15 -13.46 -19.90 -10.85
C THR A 15 -13.34 -18.53 -10.16
N ASP A 16 -12.74 -17.52 -10.79
CA ASP A 16 -12.34 -16.28 -10.09
C ASP A 16 -13.28 -15.08 -10.35
N TRP A 17 -14.55 -15.24 -9.98
CA TRP A 17 -15.59 -14.24 -10.29
C TRP A 17 -15.50 -12.93 -9.50
N PHE A 18 -14.57 -12.83 -8.54
CA PHE A 18 -14.42 -11.71 -7.60
C PHE A 18 -13.01 -11.09 -7.61
N ARG A 19 -12.22 -11.37 -8.65
CA ARG A 19 -10.89 -10.76 -8.88
C ARG A 19 -10.77 -10.13 -10.27
N ASN A 20 -11.87 -9.56 -10.75
CA ASN A 20 -11.90 -8.92 -12.06
C ASN A 20 -11.02 -7.67 -12.04
N THR A 21 -10.20 -7.48 -13.08
CA THR A 21 -9.36 -6.27 -13.24
C THR A 21 -9.95 -5.24 -14.21
N SER A 22 -11.00 -5.64 -14.94
CA SER A 22 -11.88 -4.79 -15.73
C SER A 22 -13.29 -4.76 -15.15
N TRP A 23 -14.05 -3.70 -15.41
CA TRP A 23 -15.42 -3.59 -14.92
C TRP A 23 -16.39 -3.11 -16.01
N SER A 24 -17.23 -4.02 -16.49
CA SER A 24 -18.33 -3.72 -17.42
C SER A 24 -19.68 -4.04 -16.77
N PRO A 25 -20.81 -3.55 -17.31
CA PRO A 25 -22.14 -3.86 -16.78
C PRO A 25 -22.41 -5.37 -16.68
N GLU A 26 -21.87 -6.18 -17.60
CA GLU A 26 -22.01 -7.63 -17.58
C GLU A 26 -21.20 -8.28 -16.43
N ILE A 27 -19.99 -7.79 -16.19
CA ILE A 27 -19.14 -8.25 -15.08
C ILE A 27 -19.80 -7.88 -13.76
N GLU A 28 -20.29 -6.65 -13.63
CA GLU A 28 -21.00 -6.18 -12.45
C GLU A 28 -22.25 -7.02 -12.17
N ALA A 29 -23.10 -7.24 -13.17
CA ALA A 29 -24.29 -8.07 -13.03
C ALA A 29 -23.94 -9.50 -12.58
N ASN A 30 -22.88 -10.10 -13.15
CA ASN A 30 -22.43 -11.43 -12.73
C ASN A 30 -21.91 -11.44 -11.29
N PHE A 31 -21.10 -10.44 -10.93
CA PHE A 31 -20.54 -10.30 -9.60
C PHE A 31 -21.65 -10.14 -8.56
N LEU A 32 -22.60 -9.22 -8.77
CA LEU A 32 -23.72 -8.97 -7.86
C LEU A 32 -24.63 -10.20 -7.73
N GLN A 33 -24.91 -10.90 -8.83
CA GLN A 33 -25.70 -12.15 -8.79
C GLN A 33 -25.05 -13.21 -7.89
N LYS A 34 -23.72 -13.39 -8.01
CA LYS A 34 -22.99 -14.36 -7.19
C LYS A 34 -22.82 -13.88 -5.75
N LEU A 35 -22.56 -12.59 -5.53
CA LEU A 35 -22.46 -11.97 -4.22
C LEU A 35 -23.77 -12.12 -3.43
N GLY A 36 -24.93 -12.00 -4.09
CA GLY A 36 -26.23 -12.18 -3.46
C GLY A 36 -26.43 -13.57 -2.82
N ARG A 37 -25.75 -14.60 -3.34
CA ARG A 37 -25.79 -15.99 -2.84
C ARG A 37 -24.61 -16.32 -1.91
N ALA A 38 -23.62 -15.44 -1.82
CA ALA A 38 -22.42 -15.66 -1.04
C ALA A 38 -22.70 -15.50 0.47
N ARG A 39 -22.03 -16.33 1.28
CA ARG A 39 -22.00 -16.17 2.74
C ARG A 39 -20.98 -15.09 3.16
N GLU A 40 -19.77 -15.17 2.61
CA GLU A 40 -18.64 -14.27 2.92
C GLU A 40 -18.62 -12.99 2.05
N LYS A 41 -19.74 -12.23 2.04
CA LYS A 41 -19.89 -11.05 1.18
C LYS A 41 -18.79 -10.00 1.40
N ALA A 42 -18.43 -9.76 2.65
CA ALA A 42 -17.40 -8.79 3.03
C ALA A 42 -16.05 -9.12 2.36
N GLN A 43 -15.64 -10.39 2.39
CA GLN A 43 -14.40 -10.83 1.76
C GLN A 43 -14.42 -10.58 0.24
N TYR A 44 -15.51 -10.94 -0.44
CA TYR A 44 -15.60 -10.79 -1.90
C TYR A 44 -15.64 -9.32 -2.34
N LEU A 45 -16.35 -8.45 -1.61
CA LEU A 45 -16.37 -7.01 -1.86
C LEU A 45 -14.96 -6.42 -1.75
N ARG A 46 -14.26 -6.69 -0.64
CA ARG A 46 -12.91 -6.18 -0.39
C ARG A 46 -11.88 -6.69 -1.41
N ILE A 47 -11.94 -7.98 -1.75
CA ILE A 47 -11.01 -8.55 -2.75
C ILE A 47 -11.29 -7.94 -4.13
N GLN A 48 -12.56 -7.83 -4.53
CA GLN A 48 -12.90 -7.24 -5.83
C GLN A 48 -12.50 -5.76 -5.88
N ALA A 49 -12.69 -5.00 -4.81
CA ALA A 49 -12.24 -3.61 -4.72
C ALA A 49 -10.72 -3.48 -4.87
N PHE A 50 -9.94 -4.35 -4.23
CA PHE A 50 -8.47 -4.37 -4.39
C PHE A 50 -8.03 -4.51 -5.86
N HIS A 51 -8.70 -5.36 -6.64
CA HIS A 51 -8.35 -5.55 -8.05
C HIS A 51 -8.75 -4.36 -8.96
N LEU A 52 -9.57 -3.44 -8.44
CA LEU A 52 -10.10 -2.29 -9.16
C LEU A 52 -9.56 -0.96 -8.65
N GLU A 53 -8.83 -0.93 -7.51
CA GLU A 53 -8.45 0.32 -6.83
C GLU A 53 -7.61 1.27 -7.71
N GLU A 54 -6.85 0.75 -8.68
CA GLU A 54 -6.10 1.57 -9.64
C GLU A 54 -6.85 1.81 -10.96
N SER A 55 -7.54 0.79 -11.50
CA SER A 55 -8.11 0.83 -12.86
C SER A 55 -9.55 1.36 -12.91
N HIS A 56 -10.34 1.11 -11.87
CA HIS A 56 -11.74 1.53 -11.74
C HIS A 56 -11.99 2.03 -10.31
N PRO A 57 -11.29 3.08 -9.87
CA PRO A 57 -11.29 3.50 -8.47
C PRO A 57 -12.66 3.92 -7.94
N THR A 58 -13.56 4.47 -8.77
CA THR A 58 -14.93 4.79 -8.35
C THR A 58 -15.69 3.52 -7.96
N VAL A 59 -15.60 2.48 -8.79
CA VAL A 59 -16.22 1.17 -8.51
C VAL A 59 -15.62 0.55 -7.25
N ALA A 60 -14.29 0.62 -7.09
CA ALA A 60 -13.64 0.12 -5.88
C ALA A 60 -14.19 0.81 -4.62
N LEU A 61 -14.45 2.11 -4.67
CA LEU A 61 -15.05 2.86 -3.56
C LEU A 61 -16.50 2.43 -3.29
N ASP A 62 -17.32 2.23 -4.32
CA ASP A 62 -18.71 1.78 -4.16
C ASP A 62 -18.77 0.37 -3.54
N LEU A 63 -17.85 -0.52 -3.92
CA LEU A 63 -17.73 -1.86 -3.32
C LEU A 63 -17.25 -1.80 -1.86
N LEU A 64 -16.31 -0.90 -1.55
CA LEU A 64 -15.83 -0.69 -0.19
C LEU A 64 -16.90 -0.05 0.70
N GLU A 65 -17.71 0.85 0.16
CA GLU A 65 -18.86 1.40 0.87
C GLU A 65 -19.83 0.27 1.25
N GLN A 66 -20.19 -0.61 0.31
CA GLN A 66 -21.00 -1.78 0.62
C GLN A 66 -20.35 -2.67 1.69
N TYR A 67 -19.03 -2.86 1.63
CA TYR A 67 -18.28 -3.62 2.64
C TYR A 67 -18.41 -2.98 4.03
N PHE A 68 -18.22 -1.67 4.16
CA PHE A 68 -18.33 -0.98 5.46
C PHE A 68 -19.75 -1.04 6.04
N HIS A 69 -20.78 -1.13 5.20
CA HIS A 69 -22.17 -1.32 5.65
C HIS A 69 -22.45 -2.71 6.26
N LEU A 70 -21.60 -3.71 6.02
CA LEU A 70 -21.77 -5.06 6.58
C LEU A 70 -21.38 -5.17 8.06
N GLY A 71 -20.73 -4.14 8.62
CA GLY A 71 -20.29 -4.10 10.02
C GLY A 71 -18.80 -4.35 10.20
N ASP A 72 -18.35 -4.42 11.45
CA ASP A 72 -16.94 -4.49 11.82
C ASP A 72 -16.34 -5.90 11.59
N ASP A 73 -15.12 -5.96 11.07
CA ASP A 73 -14.35 -7.21 10.91
C ASP A 73 -12.82 -6.99 11.06
N LEU A 74 -12.05 -8.09 10.96
CA LEU A 74 -10.58 -8.07 11.10
C LEU A 74 -9.86 -7.40 9.91
N HIS A 75 -10.52 -7.30 8.76
CA HIS A 75 -9.98 -6.76 7.51
C HIS A 75 -10.23 -5.25 7.34
N MET A 76 -10.87 -4.59 8.31
CA MET A 76 -11.15 -3.14 8.27
C MET A 76 -9.91 -2.29 7.97
N ALA A 77 -8.78 -2.57 8.63
CA ALA A 77 -7.53 -1.84 8.38
C ALA A 77 -7.13 -1.94 6.89
N GLN A 78 -7.24 -3.15 6.32
CA GLN A 78 -6.91 -3.38 4.92
C GLN A 78 -7.93 -2.76 3.95
N ALA A 79 -9.21 -2.72 4.31
CA ALA A 79 -10.24 -2.05 3.52
C ALA A 79 -10.03 -0.53 3.49
N TYR A 80 -9.63 0.07 4.61
CA TYR A 80 -9.24 1.48 4.66
C TYR A 80 -8.01 1.77 3.79
N VAL A 81 -7.01 0.90 3.77
CA VAL A 81 -5.87 1.02 2.83
C VAL A 81 -6.33 0.99 1.38
N GLN A 82 -7.23 0.07 1.00
CA GLN A 82 -7.74 -0.02 -0.36
C GLN A 82 -8.56 1.22 -0.74
N ARG A 83 -9.37 1.73 0.19
CA ARG A 83 -10.10 3.00 0.03
C ARG A 83 -9.13 4.14 -0.24
N ALA A 84 -8.06 4.24 0.54
CA ALA A 84 -7.04 5.27 0.40
C ALA A 84 -6.33 5.22 -0.96
N ARG A 85 -6.03 4.01 -1.46
CA ARG A 85 -5.42 3.83 -2.78
C ARG A 85 -6.36 4.22 -3.92
N ALA A 86 -7.63 3.81 -3.84
CA ALA A 86 -8.64 4.24 -4.81
C ALA A 86 -8.84 5.77 -4.82
N LEU A 87 -8.87 6.40 -3.65
CA LEU A 87 -8.93 7.86 -3.53
C LEU A 87 -7.67 8.54 -4.10
N THR A 88 -6.50 7.95 -3.87
CA THR A 88 -5.23 8.43 -4.44
C THR A 88 -5.25 8.37 -5.96
N ALA A 89 -5.77 7.27 -6.54
CA ALA A 89 -5.91 7.13 -8.00
C ALA A 89 -6.86 8.17 -8.61
N LEU A 90 -7.86 8.64 -7.84
CA LEU A 90 -8.75 9.75 -8.21
C LEU A 90 -8.15 11.14 -7.94
N GLY A 91 -6.95 11.24 -7.38
CA GLY A 91 -6.33 12.52 -6.97
C GLY A 91 -6.98 13.15 -5.73
N ARG A 92 -7.84 12.43 -5.02
CA ARG A 92 -8.50 12.88 -3.77
C ARG A 92 -7.57 12.67 -2.57
N ILE A 93 -6.48 13.41 -2.54
CA ILE A 93 -5.34 13.17 -1.63
C ILE A 93 -5.73 13.34 -0.16
N GLU A 94 -6.50 14.38 0.19
CA GLU A 94 -6.92 14.61 1.58
C GLU A 94 -7.78 13.45 2.12
N ASP A 95 -8.75 12.99 1.33
CA ASP A 95 -9.59 11.85 1.70
C ASP A 95 -8.78 10.54 1.81
N ALA A 96 -7.75 10.39 0.96
CA ALA A 96 -6.86 9.24 1.03
C ALA A 96 -6.07 9.23 2.34
N LEU A 97 -5.55 10.39 2.77
CA LEU A 97 -4.86 10.50 4.06
C LEU A 97 -5.78 10.17 5.23
N LEU A 98 -7.03 10.65 5.23
CA LEU A 98 -8.01 10.29 6.26
C LEU A 98 -8.29 8.78 6.31
N SER A 99 -8.33 8.14 5.14
CA SER A 99 -8.52 6.69 5.05
C SER A 99 -7.30 5.92 5.58
N TYR A 100 -6.08 6.38 5.29
CA TYR A 100 -4.88 5.81 5.89
C TYR A 100 -4.82 6.03 7.41
N ASP A 101 -5.20 7.20 7.91
CA ASP A 101 -5.27 7.47 9.35
C ASP A 101 -6.23 6.48 10.04
N ALA A 102 -7.40 6.21 9.43
CA ALA A 102 -8.33 5.20 9.92
C ALA A 102 -7.74 3.78 9.92
N ALA A 103 -6.94 3.43 8.91
CA ALA A 103 -6.21 2.16 8.87
C ALA A 103 -5.18 2.06 10.00
N ILE A 104 -4.35 3.10 10.19
CA ILE A 104 -3.31 3.16 11.24
C ILE A 104 -3.95 3.08 12.62
N GLU A 105 -5.06 3.79 12.85
CA GLU A 105 -5.79 3.73 14.12
C GLU A 105 -6.36 2.33 14.37
N ARG A 106 -6.89 1.66 13.34
CA ARG A 106 -7.35 0.28 13.46
C ARG A 106 -6.19 -0.68 13.81
N GLU A 107 -5.00 -0.49 13.25
CA GLU A 107 -3.81 -1.27 13.61
C GLU A 107 -3.35 -1.01 15.06
N ARG A 108 -3.50 0.22 15.57
CA ARG A 108 -3.22 0.55 16.98
C ARG A 108 -4.19 -0.16 17.92
N GLN A 109 -5.46 -0.23 17.55
CA GLN A 109 -6.50 -0.94 18.31
C GLN A 109 -6.30 -2.47 18.26
N TYR A 110 -5.78 -3.00 17.15
CA TYR A 110 -5.54 -4.42 16.92
C TYR A 110 -4.10 -4.67 16.46
N PRO A 111 -3.10 -4.62 17.37
CA PRO A 111 -1.68 -4.66 17.01
C PRO A 111 -1.22 -5.89 16.22
N GLN A 112 -1.96 -7.00 16.29
CA GLN A 112 -1.74 -8.22 15.52
C GLN A 112 -2.13 -8.10 14.04
N VAL A 113 -2.93 -7.09 13.68
CA VAL A 113 -3.28 -6.76 12.30
C VAL A 113 -2.28 -5.73 11.81
N LYS A 114 -1.50 -6.09 10.81
CA LYS A 114 -0.54 -5.19 10.14
C LYS A 114 -0.88 -5.08 8.67
N THR A 115 -0.87 -3.86 8.16
CA THR A 115 -1.04 -3.55 6.75
C THR A 115 0.11 -2.66 6.28
N THR A 116 0.01 -2.15 5.06
CA THR A 116 0.98 -1.21 4.48
C THR A 116 0.63 0.25 4.78
N ALA A 117 -0.40 0.51 5.59
CA ALA A 117 -0.98 1.84 5.81
C ALA A 117 0.05 2.93 6.13
N LEU A 118 0.94 2.69 7.10
CA LEU A 118 1.95 3.68 7.50
C LEU A 118 2.90 4.02 6.35
N LEU A 119 3.44 3.01 5.65
CA LEU A 119 4.37 3.22 4.54
C LEU A 119 3.71 3.85 3.32
N ASP A 120 2.45 3.52 3.05
CA ASP A 120 1.67 4.12 1.98
C ASP A 120 1.31 5.58 2.31
N TYR A 121 0.90 5.86 3.54
CA TYR A 121 0.60 7.20 4.05
C TYR A 121 1.80 8.15 3.94
N VAL A 122 2.94 7.74 4.51
CA VAL A 122 4.15 8.55 4.48
C VAL A 122 4.66 8.71 3.05
N GLY A 123 4.61 7.63 2.26
CA GLY A 123 4.98 7.66 0.84
C GLY A 123 4.13 8.67 0.05
N LEU A 124 2.83 8.73 0.32
CA LEU A 124 1.92 9.68 -0.31
C LEU A 124 2.25 11.13 0.09
N ILE A 125 2.47 11.39 1.38
CA ILE A 125 2.85 12.72 1.89
C ILE A 125 4.12 13.24 1.22
N VAL A 126 5.16 12.41 1.14
CA VAL A 126 6.45 12.78 0.53
C VAL A 126 6.32 12.96 -0.98
N LYS A 127 5.52 12.12 -1.65
CA LYS A 127 5.28 12.21 -3.10
C LYS A 127 4.49 13.46 -3.46
N ALA A 128 3.42 13.76 -2.71
CA ALA A 128 2.55 14.91 -2.90
C ALA A 128 3.10 16.21 -2.30
N LYS A 129 4.21 16.15 -1.56
CA LYS A 129 4.89 17.29 -0.91
C LYS A 129 3.95 18.08 0.02
N ILE A 130 3.28 17.36 0.90
CA ILE A 130 2.32 17.93 1.85
C ILE A 130 3.09 18.38 3.10
N ASP A 131 3.76 19.54 3.00
CA ASP A 131 4.73 20.01 3.98
C ASP A 131 4.18 20.07 5.41
N GLN A 132 2.91 20.47 5.59
CA GLN A 132 2.27 20.50 6.91
C GLN A 132 2.17 19.13 7.60
N MET A 133 2.27 18.04 6.83
CA MET A 133 2.23 16.67 7.33
C MET A 133 3.61 16.05 7.52
N PHE A 134 4.70 16.75 7.19
CA PHE A 134 6.05 16.17 7.25
C PHE A 134 6.50 15.85 8.68
N SER A 135 6.20 16.74 9.64
CA SER A 135 6.55 16.51 11.04
C SER A 135 5.73 15.35 11.64
N PRO A 136 4.38 15.30 11.47
CA PRO A 136 3.59 14.12 11.84
C PRO A 136 4.07 12.81 11.19
N ALA A 137 4.39 12.83 9.90
CA ALA A 137 4.87 11.66 9.17
C ALA A 137 6.20 11.13 9.73
N LEU A 138 7.15 12.03 10.02
CA LEU A 138 8.43 11.65 10.60
C LEU A 138 8.23 11.04 12.00
N LYS A 139 7.33 11.63 12.81
CA LYS A 139 6.98 11.11 14.14
C LYS A 139 6.39 9.70 14.06
N LEU A 140 5.51 9.43 13.09
CA LEU A 140 4.95 8.09 12.90
C LEU A 140 6.02 7.04 12.57
N LEU A 141 7.01 7.39 11.73
CA LEU A 141 8.15 6.52 11.46
C LEU A 141 8.99 6.28 12.72
N ASP A 142 9.20 7.30 13.55
CA ASP A 142 9.92 7.19 14.82
C ASP A 142 9.19 6.30 15.84
N GLU A 143 7.87 6.46 15.95
CA GLU A 143 7.01 5.67 16.84
C GLU A 143 6.97 4.19 16.42
N HIS A 144 7.01 3.89 15.13
CA HIS A 144 7.07 2.51 14.63
C HIS A 144 8.45 1.86 14.86
N GLY A 145 9.52 2.63 14.74
CA GLY A 145 10.90 2.16 14.84
C GLY A 145 11.31 1.18 13.73
N ASP A 146 12.36 0.40 14.00
CA ASP A 146 13.07 -0.40 12.98
C ASP A 146 12.48 -1.82 12.77
N SER A 147 11.22 -2.05 13.17
CA SER A 147 10.59 -3.38 13.14
C SER A 147 10.12 -3.84 11.74
N TRP A 148 10.80 -3.40 10.69
CA TRP A 148 10.46 -3.70 9.28
C TRP A 148 11.01 -5.06 8.87
N VAL A 149 10.12 -5.96 8.43
CA VAL A 149 10.46 -7.34 8.13
C VAL A 149 11.16 -7.43 6.79
N PHE A 150 10.59 -6.80 5.77
CA PHE A 150 11.04 -6.97 4.39
C PHE A 150 11.98 -5.84 3.92
N PRO A 151 12.92 -6.12 3.01
CA PRO A 151 13.79 -5.10 2.42
C PRO A 151 13.02 -3.92 1.79
N VAL A 152 11.88 -4.19 1.14
CA VAL A 152 11.03 -3.15 0.56
C VAL A 152 10.42 -2.22 1.60
N GLU A 153 10.12 -2.73 2.79
CA GLU A 153 9.59 -1.92 3.89
C GLU A 153 10.67 -1.00 4.45
N ARG A 154 11.87 -1.55 4.70
CA ARG A 154 13.05 -0.77 5.12
C ARG A 154 13.38 0.32 4.11
N TYR A 155 13.47 -0.04 2.82
CA TYR A 155 13.72 0.91 1.73
C TYR A 155 12.71 2.06 1.70
N ARG A 156 11.42 1.75 1.80
CA ARG A 156 10.36 2.77 1.77
C ARG A 156 10.39 3.65 3.03
N ALA A 157 10.55 3.05 4.21
CA ALA A 157 10.61 3.77 5.49
C ALA A 157 11.82 4.71 5.53
N ASP A 158 13.02 4.18 5.28
CA ASP A 158 14.27 4.94 5.36
C ASP A 158 14.40 5.96 4.23
N GLY A 159 13.91 5.63 3.03
CA GLY A 159 13.88 6.57 1.92
C GLY A 159 12.95 7.75 2.19
N ALA A 160 11.77 7.51 2.76
CA ALA A 160 10.88 8.58 3.16
C ALA A 160 11.44 9.40 4.32
N ARG A 161 12.00 8.73 5.33
CA ARG A 161 12.72 9.36 6.45
C ARG A 161 13.82 10.30 5.96
N ALA A 162 14.64 9.87 5.01
CA ALA A 162 15.69 10.68 4.43
C ALA A 162 15.15 11.97 3.79
N LEU A 163 14.08 11.85 3.00
CA LEU A 163 13.48 13.01 2.32
C LEU A 163 12.82 14.00 3.31
N LEU A 164 12.21 13.49 4.39
CA LEU A 164 11.65 14.33 5.45
C LEU A 164 12.75 15.03 6.24
N LEU A 165 13.81 14.32 6.63
CA LEU A 165 14.96 14.89 7.35
C LEU A 165 15.67 15.96 6.53
N GLU A 166 15.82 15.73 5.23
CA GLU A 166 16.41 16.70 4.31
C GLU A 166 15.59 18.00 4.25
N HIS A 167 14.26 17.90 4.21
CA HIS A 167 13.38 19.08 4.26
C HIS A 167 13.60 19.91 5.54
N PHE A 168 13.86 19.25 6.68
CA PHE A 168 14.16 19.92 7.95
C PHE A 168 15.62 20.36 8.10
N GLY A 169 16.45 20.28 7.05
CA GLY A 169 17.87 20.66 7.09
C GLY A 169 18.76 19.71 7.90
N ARG A 170 18.25 18.53 8.27
CA ARG A 170 18.97 17.50 9.04
C ARG A 170 19.82 16.63 8.13
N HIS A 171 20.69 17.26 7.34
CA HIS A 171 21.41 16.66 6.20
C HIS A 171 22.19 15.39 6.55
N LYS A 172 22.92 15.38 7.68
CA LYS A 172 23.69 14.19 8.10
C LYS A 172 22.78 13.00 8.40
N GLU A 173 21.67 13.23 9.07
CA GLU A 173 20.71 12.18 9.39
C GLU A 173 19.95 11.73 8.14
N ALA A 174 19.64 12.66 7.23
CA ALA A 174 19.06 12.35 5.93
C ALA A 174 19.99 11.44 5.10
N GLN A 175 21.30 11.71 5.07
CA GLN A 175 22.29 10.88 4.38
C GLN A 175 22.40 9.48 4.99
N VAL A 176 22.37 9.36 6.33
CA VAL A 176 22.38 8.07 7.02
C VAL A 176 21.14 7.26 6.65
N ALA A 177 19.94 7.85 6.75
CA ALA A 177 18.70 7.19 6.37
C ALA A 177 18.69 6.80 4.87
N ALA A 178 19.15 7.69 3.99
CA ALA A 178 19.25 7.39 2.56
C ALA A 178 20.19 6.23 2.27
N THR A 179 21.33 6.14 2.97
CA THR A 179 22.29 5.05 2.85
C THR A 179 21.67 3.72 3.31
N SER A 180 20.92 3.74 4.43
CA SER A 180 20.17 2.56 4.91
C SER A 180 19.14 2.10 3.87
N ALA A 181 18.36 3.03 3.31
CA ALA A 181 17.40 2.75 2.25
C ALA A 181 18.07 2.10 1.03
N MET A 182 19.19 2.67 0.55
CA MET A 182 19.91 2.13 -0.60
C MET A 182 20.55 0.76 -0.32
N THR A 183 20.95 0.51 0.93
CA THR A 183 21.42 -0.81 1.37
C THR A 183 20.29 -1.82 1.28
N ALA A 184 19.11 -1.51 1.83
CA ALA A 184 17.93 -2.37 1.75
C ALA A 184 17.50 -2.63 0.29
N ALA A 185 17.59 -1.61 -0.58
CA ALA A 185 17.30 -1.74 -2.00
C ALA A 185 18.29 -2.63 -2.77
N SER A 186 19.50 -2.84 -2.24
CA SER A 186 20.51 -3.71 -2.84
C SER A 186 20.42 -5.17 -2.38
N GLU A 187 19.58 -5.47 -1.39
CA GLU A 187 19.40 -6.83 -0.89
C GLU A 187 18.80 -7.72 -1.97
N THR A 188 19.41 -8.89 -2.16
CA THR A 188 18.96 -9.91 -3.12
C THR A 188 18.22 -11.07 -2.46
N HIS A 189 18.10 -11.05 -1.13
CA HIS A 189 17.40 -12.08 -0.35
C HIS A 189 16.64 -11.42 0.82
N SER A 190 15.47 -11.95 1.15
CA SER A 190 14.56 -11.45 2.18
C SER A 190 14.95 -11.81 3.61
N GLY A 191 15.95 -12.69 3.78
CA GLY A 191 16.31 -13.33 5.05
C GLY A 191 15.50 -14.59 5.39
N PHE A 192 14.42 -14.90 4.66
CA PHE A 192 13.64 -16.13 4.87
C PHE A 192 14.17 -17.30 4.06
N ARG A 193 14.52 -18.40 4.74
CA ARG A 193 15.12 -19.61 4.14
C ARG A 193 14.34 -20.15 2.92
N TYR A 194 13.02 -20.23 3.03
CA TYR A 194 12.13 -20.82 2.01
C TYR A 194 11.44 -19.78 1.11
N HIS A 195 11.69 -18.50 1.34
CA HIS A 195 10.99 -17.39 0.71
C HIS A 195 11.94 -16.24 0.40
N GLN A 196 13.08 -16.58 -0.19
CA GLN A 196 14.22 -15.67 -0.36
C GLN A 196 13.88 -14.43 -1.20
N ASP A 197 12.90 -14.52 -2.09
CA ASP A 197 12.54 -13.40 -2.98
C ASP A 197 11.40 -12.50 -2.42
N LEU A 198 10.85 -12.81 -1.25
CA LEU A 198 9.73 -12.04 -0.71
C LEU A 198 10.15 -10.64 -0.25
N GLY A 199 9.39 -9.64 -0.69
CA GLY A 199 9.56 -8.27 -0.22
C GLY A 199 10.89 -7.64 -0.62
N LEU A 200 11.54 -8.12 -1.68
CA LEU A 200 12.68 -7.42 -2.30
C LEU A 200 12.22 -6.13 -2.98
N VAL A 201 13.12 -5.16 -3.08
CA VAL A 201 12.88 -3.93 -3.83
C VAL A 201 13.00 -4.25 -5.33
N PRO A 202 11.95 -4.01 -6.14
CA PRO A 202 12.06 -4.17 -7.58
C PRO A 202 13.08 -3.16 -8.13
N ALA A 203 13.85 -3.57 -9.15
CA ALA A 203 14.69 -2.63 -9.89
C ALA A 203 13.84 -1.44 -10.38
N SER A 204 14.15 -0.24 -9.91
CA SER A 204 13.47 1.01 -10.21
C SER A 204 14.48 2.14 -10.28
N GLU A 205 14.24 3.08 -11.19
CA GLU A 205 14.92 4.38 -11.28
C GLU A 205 13.88 5.50 -11.25
N ASP A 206 12.78 5.29 -10.53
CA ASP A 206 11.75 6.31 -10.38
C ASP A 206 12.28 7.55 -9.61
N ALA A 207 11.46 8.60 -9.61
CA ALA A 207 11.81 9.86 -8.96
C ALA A 207 12.10 9.71 -7.46
N PHE A 208 11.51 8.72 -6.77
CA PHE A 208 11.79 8.47 -5.36
C PHE A 208 13.19 7.87 -5.20
N TRP A 209 13.50 6.82 -5.97
CA TRP A 209 14.84 6.22 -5.99
C TRP A 209 15.93 7.24 -6.30
N ILE A 210 15.74 8.11 -7.30
CA ILE A 210 16.75 9.09 -7.73
C ILE A 210 17.06 10.06 -6.58
N ARG A 211 16.01 10.56 -5.91
CA ARG A 211 16.18 11.50 -4.79
C ARG A 211 16.87 10.85 -3.61
N VAL A 212 16.44 9.64 -3.22
CA VAL A 212 17.05 8.90 -2.10
C VAL A 212 18.52 8.57 -2.41
N LYS A 213 18.82 8.06 -3.60
CA LYS A 213 20.20 7.76 -4.01
C LYS A 213 21.09 9.01 -4.04
N THR A 214 20.54 10.17 -4.38
CA THR A 214 21.29 11.43 -4.38
C THR A 214 21.68 11.84 -2.96
N LEU A 215 20.80 11.65 -1.97
CA LEU A 215 21.08 11.94 -0.56
C LEU A 215 22.06 10.95 0.08
N ALA A 216 22.19 9.74 -0.46
CA ALA A 216 23.12 8.73 0.06
C ALA A 216 24.60 8.98 -0.32
N LYS A 217 24.89 9.98 -1.16
CA LYS A 217 26.25 10.38 -1.55
C LYS A 217 26.83 11.39 -0.59
#